data_AF-A0A917AY13-F1
#
_entry.id   AF-A0A917AY13-F1
#
_cell.length_a   1.000
_cell.length_b   1.000
_cell.length_c   1.000
_cell.angle_alpha   90.00
_cell.angle_beta   90.00
_cell.angle_gamma   90.00
#
_symmetry.space_group_name_H-M   'P 1'
#
loop_
_entity.id
_entity.type
_entity.pdbx_description
1 polymer ?
#
loop_
_entity_poly.entity_id
_entity_poly.type
_entity_poly.pdbx_seq_one_letter_code
_entity_poly.pdbx_strand_id
1 'polypeptide(L)'
;MKGYVKCYFQMHLKHWYLYIINIIIMIIAFFTSLIAAKYFDVMTKNVQMMWFLCALTFAVISSWLLLIPNIMVARKYRDKGRCYQFLLVVVNQFISILCFYFIGHMIYFTY
;
A
#
# COMPACT_ATOMS: atom_id res chain seq x y z
N MET A 1 6.02 24.23 4.74
CA MET A 1 5.83 22.81 5.11
C MET A 1 4.80 22.59 6.21
N LYS A 2 4.78 23.35 7.32
CA LYS A 2 3.84 23.15 8.45
C LYS A 2 2.35 23.05 8.06
N GLY A 3 1.86 23.91 7.16
CA GLY A 3 0.47 23.86 6.70
C GLY A 3 0.12 22.55 5.98
N TYR A 4 1.00 22.07 5.10
CA TYR A 4 0.80 20.82 4.35
C TYR A 4 0.70 19.62 5.29
N VAL A 5 1.61 19.50 6.26
CA VAL A 5 1.60 18.41 7.25
C VAL A 5 0.29 18.43 8.06
N LYS A 6 -0.15 19.61 8.52
CA LYS A 6 -1.42 19.74 9.23
C LYS A 6 -2.61 19.28 8.38
N CYS A 7 -2.65 19.68 7.11
CA CYS A 7 -3.72 19.25 6.21
C CYS A 7 -3.63 17.76 5.85
N TYR A 8 -2.43 17.22 5.71
CA TYR A 8 -2.19 15.80 5.50
C TYR A 8 -2.83 15.00 6.64
N PHE A 9 -2.46 15.30 7.88
CA PHE A 9 -3.05 14.63 9.05
C PHE A 9 -4.57 14.83 9.14
N GLN A 10 -5.08 16.04 8.90
CA GLN A 10 -6.53 16.28 8.91
C GLN A 10 -7.28 15.46 7.86
N MET A 11 -6.72 15.30 6.65
CA MET A 11 -7.37 14.53 5.59
C MET A 11 -7.27 13.03 5.85
N HIS A 12 -6.13 12.55 6.34
CA HIS A 12 -5.96 11.14 6.72
C HIS A 12 -6.82 10.77 7.93
N LEU A 13 -6.97 11.65 8.93
CA LEU A 13 -7.89 11.47 10.05
C LEU A 13 -9.35 11.52 9.60
N LYS A 14 -9.72 12.43 8.69
CA LYS A 14 -11.09 12.49 8.15
C LYS A 14 -11.47 11.21 7.41
N HIS A 15 -10.50 10.57 6.75
CA HIS A 15 -10.71 9.34 5.99
C HIS A 15 -10.13 8.11 6.72
N TRP A 16 -10.12 8.13 8.05
CA TRP A 16 -9.62 7.03 8.88
C TRP A 16 -10.27 5.68 8.54
N TYR A 17 -11.54 5.69 8.12
CA TYR A 17 -12.27 4.50 7.68
C TYR A 17 -11.62 3.79 6.48
N LEU A 18 -10.88 4.51 5.62
CA LEU A 18 -10.11 3.89 4.53
C LEU A 18 -9.00 2.97 5.07
N TYR A 19 -8.48 3.23 6.27
CA TYR A 19 -7.50 2.36 6.91
C TYR A 19 -8.15 1.08 7.44
N ILE A 20 -9.37 1.15 7.98
CA ILE A 20 -10.14 -0.05 8.35
C ILE A 20 -10.41 -0.89 7.11
N ILE A 21 -10.89 -0.26 6.03
CA ILE A 21 -11.12 -0.96 4.76
C ILE A 21 -9.81 -1.57 4.26
N ASN A 22 -8.69 -0.88 4.41
CA ASN A 22 -7.38 -1.42 4.05
C ASN A 22 -7.00 -2.65 4.86
N ILE A 23 -7.24 -2.64 6.17
CA ILE A 23 -7.02 -3.82 7.02
C ILE A 23 -7.90 -4.99 6.57
N ILE A 24 -9.18 -4.74 6.25
CA ILE A 24 -10.09 -5.80 5.75
C ILE A 24 -9.59 -6.35 4.41
N ILE A 25 -9.23 -5.47 3.47
CA ILE A 25 -8.69 -5.90 2.16
C ILE A 25 -7.36 -6.62 2.34
N MET A 26 -6.49 -6.21 3.27
CA MET A 26 -5.26 -6.93 3.61
C MET A 26 -5.54 -8.36 4.06
N ILE A 27 -6.53 -8.57 4.94
CA ILE A 27 -6.91 -9.91 5.40
C ILE A 27 -7.38 -10.76 4.22
N ILE A 28 -8.24 -10.21 3.35
CA ILE A 28 -8.74 -10.93 2.16
C ILE A 28 -7.58 -11.24 1.20
N ALA A 29 -6.71 -10.26 0.93
CA ALA A 29 -5.54 -10.38 0.07
C ALA A 29 -4.55 -11.43 0.60
N PHE A 30 -4.39 -11.54 1.91
CA PHE A 30 -3.58 -12.56 2.57
C PHE A 30 -4.13 -13.98 2.31
N PHE A 31 -5.42 -14.21 2.51
CA PHE A 31 -6.01 -15.52 2.24
C PHE A 31 -5.97 -15.89 0.75
N THR A 32 -6.26 -14.94 -0.14
CA THR A 32 -6.19 -15.17 -1.60
C THR A 32 -4.77 -15.45 -2.06
N SER A 33 -3.77 -14.76 -1.52
CA SER A 33 -2.36 -15.02 -1.84
C SER A 33 -1.84 -16.34 -1.25
N LEU A 34 -2.33 -16.78 -0.08
CA LEU A 34 -2.05 -18.15 0.42
C LEU A 34 -2.61 -19.23 -0.52
N ILE A 35 -3.84 -19.05 -1.02
CA ILE A 35 -4.43 -19.97 -1.99
C ILE A 35 -3.62 -19.93 -3.29
N ALA A 36 -3.31 -18.74 -3.80
CA ALA A 36 -2.52 -18.57 -5.02
C ALA A 36 -1.12 -19.19 -4.89
N ALA A 37 -0.48 -19.04 -3.74
CA ALA A 37 0.80 -19.67 -3.43
C ALA A 37 0.71 -21.19 -3.65
N LYS A 38 -0.30 -21.87 -3.07
CA LYS A 38 -0.47 -23.31 -3.30
C LYS A 38 -0.58 -23.71 -4.77
N TYR A 39 -1.23 -22.89 -5.60
CA TYR A 39 -1.30 -23.12 -7.06
C TYR A 39 0.05 -22.86 -7.77
N PHE A 40 0.76 -21.80 -7.37
CA PHE A 40 2.05 -21.44 -7.95
C PHE A 40 3.18 -22.39 -7.57
N ASP A 41 3.15 -22.97 -6.37
CA ASP A 41 4.12 -23.98 -5.92
C ASP A 41 4.15 -25.19 -6.87
N VAL A 42 2.95 -25.67 -7.23
CA VAL A 42 2.77 -26.78 -8.19
C VAL A 42 3.31 -26.44 -9.58
N MET A 43 3.23 -25.17 -10.00
CA MET A 43 3.63 -24.71 -11.33
C MET A 43 5.11 -24.35 -11.45
N THR A 44 5.69 -23.71 -10.44
CA THR A 44 7.03 -23.10 -10.54
C THR A 44 8.12 -23.83 -9.78
N LYS A 45 7.77 -24.71 -8.82
CA LYS A 45 8.71 -25.40 -7.91
C LYS A 45 9.71 -24.48 -7.20
N ASN A 46 9.47 -23.17 -7.19
CA ASN A 46 10.33 -22.16 -6.58
C ASN A 46 9.53 -21.36 -5.55
N VAL A 47 9.53 -21.90 -4.33
CA VAL A 47 8.80 -21.38 -3.17
C VAL A 47 9.20 -19.93 -2.86
N GLN A 48 10.47 -19.58 -3.02
CA GLN A 48 10.97 -18.21 -2.74
C GLN A 48 10.39 -17.19 -3.72
N MET A 49 10.37 -17.50 -5.02
CA MET A 49 9.82 -16.62 -6.04
C MET A 49 8.31 -16.41 -5.85
N MET A 50 7.61 -17.45 -5.42
CA MET A 50 6.18 -17.38 -5.10
C MET A 50 5.89 -16.49 -3.89
N TRP A 51 6.62 -16.67 -2.78
CA TRP A 51 6.47 -15.85 -1.58
C TRP A 51 6.78 -14.38 -1.86
N PHE A 52 7.78 -14.11 -2.70
CA PHE A 52 8.07 -12.77 -3.19
C PHE A 52 6.88 -12.16 -3.96
N LEU A 53 6.29 -12.90 -4.91
CA LEU A 53 5.14 -12.41 -5.68
C LEU A 53 3.91 -12.19 -4.81
N CYS A 54 3.66 -13.04 -3.81
CA CYS A 54 2.58 -12.86 -2.84
C CYS A 54 2.79 -11.60 -1.99
N ALA A 55 4.00 -11.41 -1.43
CA ALA A 55 4.34 -10.21 -0.66
C ALA A 55 4.23 -8.92 -1.49
N LEU A 56 4.65 -8.97 -2.77
CA LEU A 56 4.56 -7.84 -3.68
C LEU A 56 3.09 -7.51 -4.02
N THR A 57 2.28 -8.52 -4.34
CA THR A 57 0.86 -8.35 -4.66
C THR A 57 0.11 -7.78 -3.47
N PHE A 58 0.38 -8.30 -2.27
CA PHE A 58 -0.13 -7.77 -1.02
C PHE A 58 0.23 -6.28 -0.84
N ALA A 59 1.51 -5.93 -1.02
CA ALA A 59 1.98 -4.56 -0.87
C ALA A 59 1.31 -3.58 -1.84
N VAL A 60 1.13 -3.98 -3.10
CA VAL A 60 0.48 -3.14 -4.12
C VAL A 60 -0.97 -2.89 -3.76
N ILE A 61 -1.75 -3.93 -3.44
CA ILE A 61 -3.17 -3.82 -3.09
C ILE A 61 -3.35 -2.92 -1.86
N SER A 62 -2.57 -3.14 -0.80
CA SER A 62 -2.67 -2.38 0.44
C SER A 62 -2.26 -0.92 0.28
N SER A 63 -1.31 -0.64 -0.60
CA SER A 63 -0.89 0.73 -0.88
C SER A 63 -1.94 1.52 -1.65
N TRP A 64 -2.73 0.90 -2.54
CA TRP A 64 -3.66 1.59 -3.43
C TRP A 64 -4.77 2.35 -2.69
N LEU A 65 -5.22 1.85 -1.54
CA LEU A 65 -6.22 2.55 -0.73
C LEU A 65 -5.70 3.85 -0.10
N LEU A 66 -4.38 3.91 0.19
CA LEU A 66 -3.74 5.12 0.71
C LEU A 66 -3.53 6.19 -0.37
N LEU A 67 -3.68 5.84 -1.64
CA LEU A 67 -3.61 6.78 -2.75
C LEU A 67 -4.76 7.81 -2.71
N ILE A 68 -5.94 7.42 -2.24
CA ILE A 68 -7.13 8.28 -2.16
C ILE A 68 -6.86 9.52 -1.27
N PRO A 69 -6.52 9.38 0.03
CA PRO A 69 -6.26 10.54 0.87
C PRO A 69 -5.04 11.34 0.39
N ASN A 70 -4.02 10.69 -0.18
CA ASN A 70 -2.86 11.36 -0.79
C ASN A 70 -3.27 12.29 -1.95
N ILE A 71 -4.11 11.81 -2.88
CA ILE A 71 -4.63 12.61 -4.00
C ILE A 71 -5.50 13.75 -3.49
N MET A 72 -6.31 13.53 -2.45
CA MET A 72 -7.17 14.58 -1.89
C MET A 72 -6.35 15.69 -1.22
N VAL A 73 -5.26 15.35 -0.51
CA VAL A 73 -4.32 16.33 0.05
C VAL A 73 -3.65 17.12 -1.06
N ALA A 74 -3.19 16.45 -2.12
CA ALA A 74 -2.61 17.09 -3.30
C ALA A 74 -3.60 18.08 -3.96
N ARG A 75 -4.86 17.67 -4.19
CA ARG A 75 -5.89 18.55 -4.76
C ARG A 75 -6.13 19.81 -3.94
N LYS A 76 -6.08 19.73 -2.61
CA LYS A 76 -6.32 20.88 -1.72
C LYS A 76 -5.15 21.88 -1.68
N TYR A 77 -3.97 21.50 -2.14
CA TYR A 77 -2.76 22.36 -2.20
C TYR A 77 -2.42 22.86 -3.61
N ARG A 78 -3.38 22.79 -4.56
CA ARG A 78 -3.19 22.98 -6.02
C ARG A 78 -2.35 24.20 -6.42
N ASP A 79 -2.36 25.23 -5.59
CA ASP A 79 -1.74 26.52 -5.86
C ASP A 79 -0.19 26.49 -5.85
N LYS A 80 0.44 25.39 -5.41
CA LYS A 80 1.92 25.27 -5.34
C LYS A 80 2.58 24.55 -6.53
N GLY A 81 1.81 24.23 -7.57
CA GLY A 81 2.31 23.60 -8.80
C GLY A 81 2.07 22.09 -8.88
N ARG A 82 1.58 21.61 -10.04
CA ARG A 82 1.13 20.23 -10.27
C ARG A 82 2.25 19.18 -10.11
N CYS A 83 3.49 19.52 -10.49
CA CYS A 83 4.61 18.59 -10.46
C CYS A 83 5.01 18.18 -9.02
N TYR A 84 5.08 19.15 -8.11
CA TYR A 84 5.42 18.89 -6.71
C TYR A 84 4.39 18.00 -6.00
N GLN A 85 3.11 18.13 -6.39
CA GLN A 85 2.02 17.33 -5.86
C GLN A 85 2.04 15.89 -6.34
N PHE A 86 2.27 15.72 -7.64
CA PHE A 86 2.44 14.40 -8.22
C PHE A 86 3.62 13.67 -7.58
N LEU A 87 4.76 14.36 -7.42
CA LEU A 87 5.95 13.80 -6.79
C LEU A 87 5.66 13.37 -5.33
N LEU A 88 4.94 14.18 -4.56
CA LEU A 88 4.54 13.84 -3.19
C LEU A 88 3.61 12.62 -3.10
N VAL A 89 2.63 12.53 -4.00
CA VAL A 89 1.73 11.36 -4.08
C VAL A 89 2.53 10.11 -4.42
N VAL A 90 3.44 10.20 -5.39
CA VAL A 90 4.30 9.08 -5.81
C VAL A 90 5.24 8.65 -4.69
N VAL A 91 5.89 9.58 -3.99
CA VAL A 91 6.79 9.27 -2.87
C VAL A 91 6.01 8.62 -1.71
N ASN A 92 4.85 9.16 -1.34
CA ASN A 92 4.01 8.55 -0.30
C ASN A 92 3.51 7.17 -0.70
N GLN A 93 3.19 6.97 -1.98
CA GLN A 93 2.79 5.67 -2.51
C GLN A 93 3.94 4.67 -2.44
N PHE A 94 5.15 5.09 -2.82
CA PHE A 94 6.34 4.26 -2.78
C PHE A 94 6.69 3.84 -1.34
N ILE A 95 6.64 4.79 -0.39
CA ILE A 95 6.82 4.51 1.04
C ILE A 95 5.77 3.50 1.53
N SER A 96 4.52 3.66 1.12
CA SER A 96 3.43 2.74 1.51
C SER A 96 3.66 1.33 0.98
N ILE A 97 4.02 1.20 -0.31
CA ILE A 97 4.37 -0.10 -0.91
C ILE A 97 5.54 -0.73 -0.16
N LEU A 98 6.59 0.05 0.14
CA LEU A 98 7.77 -0.44 0.85
C LEU A 98 7.41 -0.99 2.24
N CYS A 99 6.61 -0.25 3.01
CA CYS A 99 6.16 -0.68 4.34
C CYS A 99 5.35 -1.98 4.27
N PHE A 100 4.37 -2.07 3.37
CA PHE A 100 3.55 -3.28 3.24
C PHE A 100 4.33 -4.46 2.64
N TYR A 101 5.32 -4.19 1.79
CA TYR A 101 6.23 -5.22 1.30
C TYR A 101 7.04 -5.83 2.43
N PHE A 102 7.63 -5.02 3.32
CA PHE A 102 8.36 -5.55 4.48
C PHE A 102 7.47 -6.35 5.43
N ILE A 103 6.23 -5.89 5.65
CA ILE A 103 5.24 -6.65 6.44
C ILE A 103 4.95 -7.99 5.77
N GLY A 104 4.64 -7.98 4.47
CA GLY A 104 4.41 -9.20 3.69
C GLY A 104 5.63 -10.13 3.72
N HIS A 105 6.82 -9.60 3.49
CA HIS A 105 8.07 -10.36 3.53
C HIS A 105 8.28 -11.03 4.89
N MET A 106 8.07 -10.31 6.00
CA MET A 106 8.14 -10.94 7.33
C MET A 106 7.08 -12.03 7.50
N ILE A 107 5.86 -11.85 6.99
CA ILE A 107 4.81 -12.87 7.12
C ILE A 107 5.15 -14.13 6.30
N TYR A 108 5.60 -13.96 5.05
CA TYR A 108 5.84 -15.09 4.15
C TYR A 108 7.17 -15.77 4.37
N PHE A 109 8.26 -15.05 4.70
CA PHE A 109 9.61 -15.62 4.79
C PHE A 109 10.06 -15.96 6.22
N THR A 110 9.23 -15.73 7.24
CA THR A 110 9.51 -16.14 8.64
C THR A 110 8.87 -17.50 8.99
N TYR A 111 7.91 -17.96 8.18
CA TYR A 111 7.37 -19.33 8.19
C TYR A 111 7.99 -20.13 7.04
#